data_AF-A0A5K0WB12-F1
#
_entry.id   AF-A0A5K0WB12-F1
#
_cell.length_a   1.000
_cell.length_b   1.000
_cell.length_c   1.000
_cell.angle_alpha   90.00
_cell.angle_beta   90.00
_cell.angle_gamma   90.00
#
_symmetry.space_group_name_H-M   'P 1'
#
loop_
_entity.id
_entity.type
_entity.pdbx_description
1 polymer ?
#
loop_
_entity_poly.entity_id
_entity_poly.type
_entity_poly.pdbx_seq_one_letter_code
_entity_poly.pdbx_strand_id
1 'polypeptide(L)' 'VNAEKIAVSGKKRTQKLYRRHSGRPGGMKVETFDQLQKRIPERIIEHAVRGMLPKGR' A
#
# COMPACT_ATOMS: atom_id res chain seq x y z
N VAL A 1 13.42 -1.46 -9.49
CA VAL A 1 13.14 -2.35 -10.66
C VAL A 1 11.70 -2.85 -10.61
N ASN A 2 10.98 -2.82 -11.75
CA ASN A 2 9.65 -3.41 -12.07
C ASN A 2 8.56 -3.48 -10.96
N ALA A 3 8.49 -2.51 -10.05
CA ALA A 3 7.48 -2.48 -8.99
C ALA A 3 6.03 -2.41 -9.54
N GLU A 4 5.86 -1.88 -10.75
CA GLU A 4 4.57 -1.79 -11.43
C GLU A 4 4.01 -3.16 -11.86
N LYS A 5 4.87 -4.16 -12.10
CA LYS A 5 4.46 -5.45 -12.69
C LYS A 5 4.15 -6.52 -11.65
N ILE A 6 4.03 -6.14 -10.39
CA ILE A 6 3.75 -7.07 -9.30
C ILE A 6 2.36 -7.72 -9.46
N ALA A 7 2.33 -9.04 -9.35
CA ALA A 7 1.11 -9.82 -9.36
C ALA A 7 0.58 -10.02 -7.93
N VAL A 8 -0.74 -9.95 -7.78
CA VAL A 8 -1.45 -10.23 -6.52
C VAL A 8 -2.56 -11.23 -6.80
N SER A 9 -2.68 -12.25 -5.96
CA SER A 9 -3.67 -13.31 -6.15
C SER A 9 -5.11 -12.87 -5.84
N GLY A 10 -6.08 -13.53 -6.47
CA GLY A 10 -7.51 -13.34 -6.22
C GLY A 10 -8.00 -11.91 -6.46
N LYS A 11 -8.97 -11.46 -5.65
CA LYS A 11 -9.59 -10.12 -5.77
C LYS A 11 -8.82 -9.02 -5.01
N LYS A 12 -7.59 -9.29 -4.56
CA LYS A 12 -6.79 -8.35 -3.76
C LYS A 12 -6.49 -7.04 -4.49
N ARG A 13 -6.45 -7.04 -5.82
CA ARG A 13 -6.21 -5.84 -6.62
C ARG A 13 -7.26 -4.75 -6.41
N THR A 14 -8.51 -5.11 -6.16
CA THR A 14 -9.61 -4.17 -5.93
C THR A 14 -10.01 -4.07 -4.46
N GLN A 15 -9.86 -5.16 -3.70
CA GLN A 15 -10.34 -5.24 -2.32
C GLN A 15 -9.29 -4.85 -1.28
N LYS A 16 -7.99 -4.94 -1.57
CA LYS A 16 -6.96 -4.56 -0.60
C LYS A 16 -6.92 -3.05 -0.47
N LEU A 17 -7.13 -2.56 0.75
CA LEU A 17 -7.16 -1.14 1.08
C LEU A 17 -5.87 -0.73 1.81
N TYR A 18 -5.20 0.29 1.29
CA TYR A 18 -4.12 1.01 1.95
C TYR A 18 -4.71 2.23 2.67
N ARG A 19 -4.49 2.33 3.97
CA ARG A 19 -5.02 3.39 4.82
C ARG A 19 -3.89 4.22 5.39
N ARG A 20 -4.09 5.53 5.43
CA ARG A 20 -3.19 6.48 6.11
C ARG A 20 -4.01 7.57 6.78
N HIS A 21 -3.47 8.14 7.85
CA HIS A 21 -4.14 9.17 8.62
C HIS A 21 -3.24 10.38 8.78
N SER A 22 -3.82 11.59 8.69
CA SER A 22 -3.06 12.84 8.86
C SER A 22 -2.93 13.30 10.30
N GLY A 23 -3.72 12.73 11.22
CA GLY A 23 -3.77 13.12 12.63
C GLY A 23 -4.91 14.07 13.00
N ARG A 24 -5.60 14.67 12.02
CA ARG A 24 -6.77 15.54 12.23
C ARG A 24 -8.09 14.74 12.14
N PRO A 25 -9.18 15.16 12.80
CA PRO A 25 -10.50 14.58 12.60
C PRO A 25 -10.89 14.58 11.11
N GLY A 26 -11.39 13.45 10.60
CA GLY A 26 -11.70 13.29 9.17
C GLY A 26 -10.48 13.12 8.25
N GLY A 27 -9.27 13.05 8.80
CA GLY A 27 -8.01 12.98 8.05
C GLY A 27 -7.66 11.60 7.48
N MET A 28 -8.60 10.66 7.44
CA MET A 28 -8.38 9.31 6.94
C MET A 28 -8.41 9.29 5.41
N LYS A 29 -7.34 8.75 4.81
CA LYS A 29 -7.26 8.51 3.36
C LYS A 29 -7.16 7.02 3.10
N VAL A 30 -7.97 6.54 2.19
CA VAL A 30 -8.05 5.13 1.81
C VAL A 30 -7.84 5.03 0.30
N GLU A 31 -6.92 4.18 -0.12
CA GLU A 31 -6.59 3.91 -1.52
C GLU A 31 -6.66 2.39 -1.76
N THR A 32 -7.23 1.93 -2.87
CA THR A 32 -7.18 0.51 -3.25
C THR A 32 -5.79 0.14 -3.76
N PHE A 33 -5.49 -1.16 -3.86
CA PHE A 33 -4.23 -1.62 -4.44
C PHE A 33 -4.03 -1.12 -5.88
N ASP A 34 -5.06 -1.20 -6.73
CA ASP A 34 -4.96 -0.73 -8.11
C ASP A 34 -4.72 0.79 -8.20
N GLN A 35 -5.39 1.58 -7.35
CA GLN A 35 -5.16 3.03 -7.27
C GLN A 35 -3.74 3.35 -6.82
N LEU A 36 -3.24 2.65 -5.81
CA LEU A 36 -1.89 2.86 -5.31
C LEU A 36 -0.84 2.40 -6.34
N GLN A 37 -1.07 1.30 -7.04
CA GLN A 37 -0.17 0.77 -8.07
C GLN A 37 -0.04 1.73 -9.26
N LYS A 38 -1.14 2.39 -9.65
CA LYS A 38 -1.14 3.42 -10.70
C LYS A 38 -0.45 4.72 -10.25
N ARG A 39 -0.54 5.06 -8.96
CA ARG A 39 -0.05 6.34 -8.42
C ARG A 39 1.41 6.29 -7.98
N ILE A 40 1.76 5.34 -7.13
CA ILE A 40 3.10 5.12 -6.56
C ILE A 40 3.28 3.61 -6.28
N PRO A 41 3.69 2.83 -7.29
CA PRO A 41 3.83 1.37 -7.18
C PRO A 41 4.90 0.92 -6.17
N GLU A 42 5.95 1.71 -5.96
CA GLU A 42 7.06 1.39 -5.04
C GLU A 42 6.57 1.24 -3.59
N ARG A 43 5.61 2.10 -3.21
CA ARG A 43 5.05 2.14 -1.86
C ARG A 43 4.38 0.83 -1.46
N ILE A 44 3.89 0.04 -2.42
CA ILE A 44 3.31 -1.28 -2.16
C ILE A 44 4.38 -2.21 -1.60
N ILE A 45 5.54 -2.28 -2.24
CA ILE A 45 6.65 -3.15 -1.84
C ILE A 45 7.27 -2.64 -0.55
N GLU A 46 7.55 -1.34 -0.47
CA GLU A 46 8.10 -0.73 0.75
C GLU A 46 7.21 -0.97 1.96
N HIS A 47 5.90 -0.78 1.83
CA HIS A 47 4.96 -0.99 2.92
C HIS A 47 4.90 -2.47 3.33
N ALA A 48 4.95 -3.40 2.38
CA ALA A 48 4.98 -4.83 2.66
C ALA A 48 6.28 -5.23 3.38
N VAL A 49 7.44 -4.87 2.82
CA VAL A 49 8.76 -5.19 3.38
C VAL A 49 8.96 -4.54 4.73
N ARG A 50 8.65 -3.24 4.87
CA ARG A 50 8.69 -2.55 6.16
C ARG A 50 7.83 -3.26 7.20
N GLY A 51 6.69 -3.83 6.81
CA GLY A 51 5.84 -4.62 7.70
C GLY A 51 6.46 -5.93 8.18
N MET A 52 7.35 -6.53 7.38
CA MET A 52 8.05 -7.78 7.72
C MET A 52 9.32 -7.56 8.55
N LEU A 53 9.85 -6.33 8.57
CA LEU A 53 11.04 -5.99 9.34
C LEU A 53 10.71 -5.66 10.81
N PRO A 54 11.65 -5.95 11.74
CA PRO A 54 11.53 -5.57 13.14
C PRO A 54 11.24 -4.07 13.32
N LYS A 55 10.42 -3.73 14.31
CA LYS A 55 10.14 -2.34 14.68
C LYS A 55 11.00 -2.00 15.88
N GLY A 56 12.00 -1.17 15.69
CA GLY A 56 12.95 -0.81 16.75
C GLY A 56 14.18 -0.13 16.17
N ARG A 57 15.11 0.21 17.05
CA ARG A 57 16.45 0.64 16.69
C ARG A 57 17.38 -0.55 16.73
#